data_AF-A0A7Y2IS12-F1
#
_entry.id   AF-A0A7Y2IS12-F1
#
_cell.length_a   1.000
_cell.length_b   1.000
_cell.length_c   1.000
_cell.angle_alpha   90.00
_cell.angle_beta   90.00
_cell.angle_gamma   90.00
#
_symmetry.space_group_name_H-M   'P 1'
#
loop_
_entity.id
_entity.type
_entity.pdbx_description
1 polymer ?
#
loop_
_entity_poly.entity_id
_entity_poly.type
_entity_poly.pdbx_seq_one_letter_code
_entity_poly.pdbx_strand_id
1 'polypeptide(L)'
;IDFVLSFSLPINDVPGVFYFASQHSASAAGKALATAIGGRLGMAVQGRSTSILMETREPAVAVCADLPLDVDAIADSLVELFAANREDRMAMGIH
;
A
#
# COMPACT_ATOMS: atom_id res chain seq x y z
N ILE A 1 -7.26 9.85 -8.93
CA ILE A 1 -6.10 8.99 -8.60
C ILE A 1 -6.64 8.02 -7.58
N ASP A 2 -6.60 6.72 -7.85
CA ASP A 2 -7.21 5.72 -6.94
C ASP A 2 -6.28 5.34 -5.78
N PHE A 3 -4.96 5.48 -5.96
CA PHE A 3 -3.95 5.29 -4.92
C PHE A 3 -2.61 5.91 -5.33
N VAL A 4 -1.71 6.03 -4.36
CA VAL A 4 -0.30 6.43 -4.52
C VAL A 4 0.61 5.32 -4.00
N LEU A 5 1.60 4.93 -4.80
CA LEU A 5 2.64 3.97 -4.40
C LEU A 5 4.01 4.64 -4.57
N SER A 6 4.79 4.71 -3.50
CA SER A 6 6.15 5.26 -3.52
C SER A 6 7.18 4.19 -3.20
N PHE A 7 8.33 4.22 -3.86
CA PHE A 7 9.44 3.32 -3.62
C PHE A 7 10.65 4.08 -3.07
N SER A 8 11.32 3.51 -2.08
CA SER A 8 12.55 4.08 -1.52
C SER A 8 13.55 2.99 -1.14
N LEU A 9 14.83 3.34 -1.16
CA LEU A 9 15.90 2.50 -0.60
C LEU A 9 16.02 2.74 0.92
N PRO A 10 16.40 1.73 1.71
CA PRO A 10 16.56 1.83 3.17
C PRO A 10 17.88 2.53 3.55
N ILE A 11 18.11 3.76 3.08
CA ILE A 11 19.36 4.50 3.35
C ILE A 11 19.48 4.84 4.84
N ASN A 12 18.37 5.25 5.47
CA ASN A 12 18.28 5.57 6.91
C ASN A 12 16.98 5.02 7.52
N ASP A 13 16.36 4.04 6.86
CA ASP A 13 15.05 3.53 7.24
C ASP A 13 15.08 2.00 7.27
N VAL A 14 14.12 1.42 7.98
CA VAL A 14 13.95 -0.03 8.06
C VAL A 14 13.18 -0.51 6.82
N PRO A 15 13.62 -1.59 6.15
CA PRO A 15 12.83 -2.20 5.10
C PRO A 15 11.42 -2.57 5.56
N GLY A 16 10.42 -2.24 4.75
CA GLY A 16 9.03 -2.49 5.08
C GLY A 16 8.06 -1.84 4.11
N VAL A 17 6.77 -2.17 4.30
CA VAL A 17 5.66 -1.55 3.57
C VAL A 17 4.85 -0.72 4.56
N PHE A 18 4.65 0.54 4.23
CA PHE A 18 4.08 1.53 5.14
C PHE A 18 2.79 2.10 4.61
N TYR A 19 1.82 2.31 5.52
CA TYR A 19 0.57 3.00 5.24
C TYR A 19 0.37 4.13 6.25
N PHE A 20 -0.48 5.10 5.92
CA PHE A 20 -0.76 6.20 6.86
C PHE A 20 -1.41 5.68 8.14
N ALA A 21 -0.75 5.88 9.28
CA ALA A 21 -1.33 5.73 10.59
C ALA A 21 -0.73 6.72 11.59
N SER A 22 -1.57 7.19 12.50
CA SER A 22 -1.26 8.07 13.62
C SER A 22 -2.07 7.62 14.84
N GLN A 23 -1.89 8.30 15.98
CA GLN A 23 -2.68 8.02 17.18
C GLN A 23 -4.19 8.18 16.97
N HIS A 24 -4.61 9.04 16.04
CA HIS A 24 -6.02 9.44 15.88
C HIS A 24 -6.64 9.02 14.55
N SER A 25 -5.84 8.61 13.58
CA SER A 25 -6.33 8.30 12.24
C SER A 25 -5.41 7.30 11.54
N ALA A 26 -6.01 6.40 10.76
CA ALA A 26 -5.31 5.45 9.93
C ALA A 26 -6.09 5.22 8.63
N SER A 27 -5.38 5.08 7.51
CA SER A 27 -5.99 4.77 6.23
C SER A 27 -6.33 3.28 6.15
N ALA A 28 -7.62 2.93 6.24
CA ALA A 28 -8.06 1.55 6.10
C ALA A 28 -7.73 0.98 4.70
N ALA A 29 -7.97 1.77 3.65
CA ALA A 29 -7.62 1.41 2.28
C ALA A 29 -6.10 1.29 2.09
N GLY A 30 -5.32 2.23 2.64
CA GLY A 30 -3.86 2.16 2.61
C GLY A 30 -3.33 0.94 3.36
N LYS A 31 -3.93 0.57 4.50
CA LYS A 31 -3.58 -0.64 5.25
C LYS A 31 -3.84 -1.90 4.44
N ALA A 32 -5.02 -2.03 3.82
CA ALA A 32 -5.34 -3.17 2.99
C ALA A 32 -4.34 -3.33 1.82
N LEU A 33 -4.02 -2.22 1.16
CA LEU A 33 -3.03 -2.17 0.09
C LEU A 33 -1.63 -2.59 0.57
N ALA A 34 -1.18 -2.03 1.70
CA ALA A 34 0.10 -2.36 2.31
C ALA A 34 0.18 -3.83 2.75
N THR A 35 -0.92 -4.39 3.26
CA THR A 35 -1.00 -5.81 3.64
C THR A 35 -0.87 -6.74 2.44
N ALA A 36 -1.56 -6.46 1.33
CA ALA A 36 -1.45 -7.28 0.12
C ALA A 36 -0.04 -7.24 -0.48
N ILE A 37 0.57 -6.06 -0.55
CA ILE A 37 1.93 -5.87 -1.09
C ILE A 37 2.96 -6.53 -0.15
N GLY A 38 2.90 -6.23 1.15
CA GLY A 38 3.83 -6.80 2.13
C GLY A 38 3.76 -8.33 2.21
N GLY A 39 2.55 -8.90 2.08
CA GLY A 39 2.35 -10.34 2.05
C GLY A 39 3.04 -11.01 0.86
N ARG A 40 2.99 -10.42 -0.34
CA ARG A 40 3.69 -10.94 -1.52
C ARG A 40 5.20 -10.77 -1.43
N LEU A 41 5.67 -9.64 -0.90
CA LEU A 41 7.09 -9.36 -0.76
C LEU A 41 7.75 -10.03 0.47
N GLY A 42 6.97 -10.65 1.36
CA GLY A 42 7.47 -11.17 2.63
C GLY A 42 7.98 -10.07 3.58
N MET A 43 7.45 -8.84 3.44
CA MET A 43 7.91 -7.66 4.17
C MET A 43 6.97 -7.28 5.32
N ALA A 44 7.54 -6.70 6.37
CA ALA A 44 6.76 -6.21 7.49
C ALA A 44 5.88 -5.02 7.07
N VAL A 45 4.63 -5.00 7.57
CA VAL A 45 3.66 -3.94 7.31
C VAL A 45 3.48 -3.09 8.56
N GLN A 46 3.68 -1.79 8.45
CA GLN A 46 3.60 -0.88 9.61
C GLN A 46 2.88 0.42 9.27
N GLY A 47 2.12 0.94 10.24
CA GLY A 47 1.52 2.27 10.13
C GLY A 47 2.53 3.36 10.48
N ARG A 48 2.62 4.41 9.66
CA ARG A 48 3.51 5.56 9.89
C ARG A 48 2.85 6.89 9.52
N SER A 49 3.31 7.96 10.14
CA SER A 49 2.87 9.34 9.90
C SER A 49 3.92 10.15 9.12
N THR A 50 4.54 9.57 8.08
CA THR A 50 5.53 10.27 7.24
C THR A 50 4.87 11.20 6.22
N SER A 51 5.55 12.27 5.81
CA SER A 51 4.96 13.36 5.02
C SER A 51 4.26 12.91 3.72
N ILE A 52 4.87 12.00 2.96
CA ILE A 52 4.28 11.51 1.70
C ILE A 52 2.96 10.75 1.91
N LEU A 53 2.76 10.17 3.10
CA LEU A 53 1.52 9.48 3.48
C LEU A 53 0.46 10.45 4.02
N MET A 54 0.84 11.66 4.41
CA MET A 54 -0.06 12.71 4.91
C MET A 54 -0.52 13.69 3.81
N GLU A 55 0.31 13.92 2.80
CA GLU A 55 0.08 14.97 1.80
C GLU A 55 -1.01 14.62 0.77
N THR A 56 -1.42 13.36 0.71
CA THR A 56 -2.45 12.87 -0.22
C THR A 56 -3.75 12.53 0.51
N ARG A 57 -4.88 12.88 -0.11
CA ARG A 57 -6.21 12.45 0.32
C ARG A 57 -6.57 11.04 -0.15
N GLU A 58 -5.80 10.51 -1.09
CA GLU A 58 -5.99 9.18 -1.66
C GLU A 58 -5.21 8.12 -0.85
N PRO A 59 -5.62 6.83 -0.91
CA PRO A 59 -4.87 5.74 -0.30
C PRO A 59 -3.40 5.76 -0.72
N ALA A 60 -2.48 5.74 0.24
CA ALA A 60 -1.05 5.84 -0.02
C ALA A 60 -0.26 4.74 0.68
N VAL A 61 0.69 4.16 -0.05
CA VAL A 61 1.61 3.14 0.44
C VAL A 61 3.04 3.47 0.05
N ALA A 62 3.96 3.33 1.00
CA ALA A 62 5.39 3.47 0.76
C ALA A 62 6.08 2.12 0.93
N VAL A 63 6.82 1.68 -0.09
CA VAL A 63 7.64 0.46 -0.08
C VAL A 63 9.10 0.86 0.07
N CYS A 64 9.68 0.52 1.22
CA CYS A 64 11.11 0.71 1.47
C CYS A 64 11.80 -0.63 1.40
N ALA A 65 12.61 -0.87 0.38
CA ALA A 65 13.23 -2.18 0.14
C ALA A 65 14.60 -2.04 -0.52
N ASP A 66 15.47 -3.03 -0.28
CA ASP A 66 16.69 -3.19 -1.06
C ASP A 66 16.37 -3.62 -2.50
N LEU A 67 17.30 -3.35 -3.41
CA LEU A 67 17.21 -3.82 -4.79
C LEU A 67 18.01 -5.13 -4.97
N PRO A 68 17.57 -6.04 -5.86
CA PRO A 68 16.40 -5.91 -6.73
C PRO A 68 15.07 -6.17 -6.00
N LEU A 69 14.05 -5.38 -6.34
CA LEU A 69 12.68 -5.54 -5.84
C LEU A 69 11.86 -6.34 -6.84
N ASP A 70 11.07 -7.31 -6.34
CA ASP A 70 10.15 -8.09 -7.16
C ASP A 70 8.92 -7.24 -7.54
N VAL A 71 9.05 -6.50 -8.64
CA VAL A 71 8.00 -5.59 -9.13
C VAL A 71 6.79 -6.33 -9.69
N ASP A 72 6.98 -7.55 -10.20
CA ASP A 72 5.89 -8.37 -10.75
C ASP A 72 4.98 -8.84 -9.61
N ALA A 73 5.55 -9.27 -8.49
CA ALA A 73 4.78 -9.62 -7.29
C ALA A 73 3.93 -8.44 -6.77
N ILE A 74 4.43 -7.21 -6.90
CA ILE A 74 3.67 -6.00 -6.52
C ILE A 74 2.53 -5.75 -7.52
N ALA A 75 2.80 -5.87 -8.81
CA ALA A 75 1.79 -5.71 -9.85
C ALA A 75 0.65 -6.73 -9.67
N ASP A 76 0.97 -7.99 -9.38
CA ASP A 76 -0.01 -9.04 -9.10
C ASP A 76 -0.90 -8.71 -7.90
N SER A 77 -0.31 -8.23 -6.79
CA SER A 77 -1.10 -7.75 -5.63
C SER A 77 -2.09 -6.66 -6.00
N LEU A 78 -1.68 -5.72 -6.86
CA LEU A 78 -2.54 -4.62 -7.31
C LEU A 78 -3.68 -5.15 -8.19
N VAL A 79 -3.38 -6.03 -9.14
CA VAL A 79 -4.39 -6.63 -10.03
C VAL A 79 -5.45 -7.37 -9.21
N GLU A 80 -5.04 -8.20 -8.24
CA GLU A 80 -5.96 -8.96 -7.39
C GLU A 80 -6.87 -8.03 -6.56
N LEU A 81 -6.30 -6.99 -5.93
CA LEU A 81 -7.07 -6.03 -5.14
C LEU A 81 -8.10 -5.27 -5.98
N PHE A 82 -7.74 -4.88 -7.20
CA PHE A 82 -8.65 -4.16 -8.09
C PHE A 82 -9.71 -5.08 -8.70
N ALA A 83 -9.37 -6.32 -8.99
CA ALA A 83 -10.35 -7.31 -9.43
C ALA A 83 -11.40 -7.59 -8.34
N ALA A 84 -10.96 -7.82 -7.10
CA ALA A 84 -11.85 -8.06 -5.97
C ALA A 84 -12.80 -6.88 -5.70
N ASN A 85 -12.27 -5.65 -5.70
CA ASN A 85 -13.09 -4.45 -5.52
C ASN A 85 -14.09 -4.22 -6.66
N ARG A 86 -13.78 -4.68 -7.88
CA ARG A 86 -14.71 -4.59 -9.02
C ARG A 86 -15.88 -5.56 -8.85
N GLU A 87 -15.62 -6.78 -8.39
CA GLU A 87 -16.66 -7.78 -8.14
C GLU A 87 -17.60 -7.35 -7.01
N ASP A 88 -17.06 -6.80 -5.92
CA ASP A 88 -17.86 -6.24 -4.82
C ASP A 88 -18.73 -5.06 -5.27
N ARG A 89 -18.19 -4.15 -6.09
CA ARG A 89 -18.96 -3.04 -6.66
C ARG A 89 -20.08 -3.51 -7.59
N MET A 90 -19.82 -4.53 -8.40
CA MET A 90 -20.84 -5.16 -9.25
C MET A 90 -21.92 -5.85 -8.42
N ALA A 91 -21.56 -6.55 -7.34
CA ALA A 91 -22.51 -7.19 -6.42
C ALA A 91 -23.38 -6.17 -5.66
N MET A 92 -22.85 -4.97 -5.40
CA MET A 92 -23.57 -3.87 -4.74
C MET A 92 -24.35 -2.97 -5.70
N GLY A 93 -24.28 -3.20 -7.02
CA GLY A 93 -24.98 -2.38 -8.03
C GLY A 93 -24.44 -0.95 -8.16
N ILE A 94 -23.19 -0.71 -7.77
CA ILE A 94 -22.54 0.61 -7.85
C ILE A 94 -21.71 0.64 -9.15
N HIS A 95 -22.15 1.44 -10.12
CA HIS A 95 -21.50 1.61 -11.43
C HIS A 95 -20.43 2.69 -11.41
#